data_AF-A0A3D1J756-F1
#
_entry.id   AF-A0A3D1J756-F1
#
_cell.length_a   1.000
_cell.length_b   1.000
_cell.length_c   1.000
_cell.angle_alpha   90.00
_cell.angle_beta   90.00
_cell.angle_gamma   90.00
#
_symmetry.space_group_name_H-M   'P 1'
#
loop_
_entity.id
_entity.type
_entity.pdbx_description
1 polymer ?
#
loop_
_entity_poly.entity_id
_entity_poly.type
_entity_poly.pdbx_seq_one_letter_code
_entity_poly.pdbx_strand_id
1 'polypeptide(L)'
;MKQFDRLGLTHALGEGAHKLQLDLSDAQLAQLIDYLALLAKWNAVYNLTAVRDPAQMVTQHLLDSLAAVSAFDGARRVLDVGAGGGLPGMVLAIWAAQAQP
;
A
#
# COMPACT_ATOMS: atom_id res chain seq x y z
N MET A 1 -3.56 12.34 -19.23
CA MET A 1 -3.39 11.56 -18.00
C MET A 1 -4.61 10.67 -17.84
N LYS A 2 -4.45 9.35 -17.68
CA LYS A 2 -5.58 8.52 -17.22
C LYS A 2 -6.04 9.07 -15.87
N GLN A 3 -7.33 9.29 -15.72
CA GLN A 3 -7.91 9.75 -14.47
C GLN A 3 -7.60 8.69 -13.39
N PHE A 4 -7.08 9.13 -12.24
CA PHE A 4 -6.80 8.22 -11.13
C PHE A 4 -8.14 7.84 -10.48
N ASP A 5 -8.67 6.67 -10.84
CA ASP A 5 -9.97 6.18 -10.38
C ASP A 5 -9.90 5.75 -8.92
N ARG A 6 -10.02 6.71 -8.01
CA ARG A 6 -9.93 6.45 -6.57
C ARG A 6 -10.96 5.43 -6.10
N LEU A 7 -12.19 5.50 -6.61
CA LEU A 7 -13.26 4.64 -6.13
C LEU A 7 -13.04 3.19 -6.56
N GLY A 8 -12.73 2.97 -7.83
CA GLY A 8 -12.41 1.63 -8.34
C GLY A 8 -11.17 1.03 -7.68
N LEU A 9 -10.12 1.83 -7.47
CA LEU A 9 -8.89 1.37 -6.81
C LEU A 9 -9.10 1.05 -5.33
N THR A 10 -9.92 1.85 -4.61
CA THR A 10 -10.27 1.57 -3.21
C THR A 10 -11.04 0.25 -3.11
N HIS A 11 -12.01 0.02 -4.01
CA HIS A 11 -12.76 -1.23 -4.05
C HIS A 11 -11.85 -2.44 -4.33
N ALA A 12 -10.99 -2.35 -5.35
CA ALA A 12 -10.05 -3.42 -5.68
C ALA A 12 -9.06 -3.73 -4.54
N LEU A 13 -8.56 -2.69 -3.85
CA LEU A 13 -7.70 -2.85 -2.69
C LEU A 13 -8.44 -3.54 -1.53
N GLY A 14 -9.68 -3.10 -1.23
CA GLY A 14 -10.51 -3.70 -0.19
C GLY A 14 -10.82 -5.17 -0.44
N GLU A 15 -11.25 -5.52 -1.67
CA GLU A 15 -11.47 -6.92 -2.05
C GLU A 15 -10.20 -7.77 -1.96
N GLY A 16 -9.05 -7.21 -2.36
CA GLY A 16 -7.76 -7.86 -2.26
C GLY A 16 -7.33 -8.11 -0.81
N ALA A 17 -7.48 -7.10 0.05
CA ALA A 17 -7.17 -7.21 1.48
C ALA A 17 -8.06 -8.26 2.17
N HIS A 18 -9.36 -8.28 1.86
CA HIS A 18 -10.27 -9.30 2.37
C HIS A 18 -9.88 -10.72 1.93
N LYS A 19 -9.40 -10.91 0.69
CA LYS A 19 -8.85 -12.20 0.23
C LYS A 19 -7.58 -12.61 0.97
N LEU A 20 -6.80 -11.65 1.43
CA LEU A 20 -5.64 -11.85 2.31
C LEU A 20 -6.04 -12.05 3.78
N GLN A 21 -7.34 -12.08 4.11
CA GLN A 21 -7.87 -12.18 5.46
C GLN A 21 -7.44 -11.00 6.36
N LEU A 22 -7.32 -9.81 5.75
CA LEU A 22 -6.99 -8.57 6.44
C LEU A 22 -8.20 -7.63 6.43
N ASP A 23 -8.69 -7.31 7.63
CA ASP A 23 -9.73 -6.31 7.82
C ASP A 23 -9.08 -4.93 7.93
N LEU A 24 -9.14 -4.17 6.83
CA LEU A 24 -8.68 -2.79 6.80
C LEU A 24 -9.86 -1.85 7.04
N SER A 25 -9.67 -0.87 7.92
CA SER A 25 -10.64 0.22 8.07
C SER A 25 -10.70 1.13 6.85
N ASP A 26 -11.80 1.86 6.70
CA ASP A 26 -11.95 2.89 5.66
C ASP A 26 -10.83 3.94 5.70
N ALA A 27 -10.34 4.28 6.90
CA ALA A 27 -9.23 5.21 7.09
C ALA A 27 -7.91 4.65 6.51
N GLN A 28 -7.62 3.36 6.74
CA GLN A 28 -6.42 2.71 6.20
C GLN A 28 -6.51 2.57 4.67
N LEU A 29 -7.67 2.19 4.15
CA LEU A 29 -7.91 2.14 2.71
C LEU A 29 -7.68 3.52 2.07
N ALA A 30 -8.24 4.58 2.66
CA ALA A 30 -8.05 5.94 2.18
C ALA A 30 -6.56 6.36 2.20
N GLN A 31 -5.84 6.08 3.30
CA GLN A 31 -4.41 6.39 3.42
C GLN A 31 -3.55 5.62 2.42
N LEU A 32 -3.84 4.34 2.17
CA LEU A 32 -3.13 3.54 1.18
C LEU A 32 -3.35 4.07 -0.24
N ILE A 33 -4.56 4.52 -0.58
CA ILE A 33 -4.86 5.12 -1.88
C ILE A 33 -4.23 6.52 -2.02
N ASP A 34 -4.17 7.32 -0.94
CA ASP A 34 -3.42 8.58 -0.93
C ASP A 34 -1.93 8.37 -1.13
N TYR A 35 -1.35 7.39 -0.45
CA TYR A 35 0.03 6.99 -0.65
C TYR A 35 0.28 6.55 -2.10
N LEU A 36 -0.61 5.73 -2.69
CA LEU A 36 -0.51 5.29 -4.08
C LEU A 36 -0.57 6.46 -5.07
N ALA A 37 -1.44 7.44 -4.81
CA ALA A 37 -1.56 8.64 -5.62
C ALA A 37 -0.27 9.49 -5.55
N LEU A 38 0.33 9.61 -4.37
CA LEU A 38 1.62 10.28 -4.19
C LEU A 38 2.75 9.55 -4.91
N LEU A 39 2.81 8.22 -4.77
CA LEU A 39 3.78 7.38 -5.47
C LEU A 39 3.65 7.56 -6.98
N ALA A 40 2.44 7.47 -7.53
CA ALA A 40 2.19 7.66 -8.96
C ALA A 40 2.57 9.07 -9.45
N LYS A 41 2.24 10.11 -8.67
CA LYS A 41 2.61 11.50 -8.97
C LYS A 41 4.12 11.67 -9.05
N TRP A 42 4.84 11.20 -8.05
CA TRP A 42 6.29 11.36 -8.00
C TRP A 42 7.01 10.41 -8.95
N ASN A 43 6.41 9.26 -9.29
CA ASN A 43 6.98 8.34 -10.26
C ASN A 43 7.08 8.94 -11.68
N ALA A 44 6.32 10.00 -11.97
CA ALA A 44 6.42 10.74 -13.22
C ALA A 44 7.67 11.63 -13.30
N VAL A 45 8.28 11.96 -12.16
CA VAL A 45 9.47 12.83 -12.06
C VAL A 45 10.71 12.03 -11.68
N TYR A 46 10.55 11.06 -10.79
CA TYR A 46 11.61 10.17 -10.29
C TYR A 46 11.24 8.73 -10.62
N ASN A 47 12.18 7.92 -11.10
CA ASN A 47 11.91 6.51 -11.40
C ASN A 47 11.86 5.65 -10.12
N LEU A 48 10.82 5.85 -9.30
CA LEU A 48 10.62 5.17 -8.02
C LEU A 48 10.19 3.71 -8.19
N THR A 49 9.45 3.42 -9.26
CA THR A 49 9.02 2.07 -9.64
C THR A 49 8.84 1.96 -11.16
N ALA A 50 9.11 0.77 -11.70
CA ALA A 50 8.88 0.48 -13.11
C ALA A 50 7.37 0.39 -13.46
N VAL A 51 6.52 0.09 -12.48
CA VAL A 51 5.07 0.00 -12.65
C VAL A 51 4.50 1.42 -12.77
N ARG A 52 3.63 1.66 -13.75
CA ARG A 52 3.05 2.99 -14.02
C ARG A 52 1.53 3.03 -13.97
N ASP A 53 0.90 1.88 -14.09
CA ASP A 53 -0.56 1.75 -14.06
C ASP A 53 -1.04 1.66 -12.61
N PRO A 54 -1.87 2.60 -12.12
CA PRO A 54 -2.37 2.57 -10.74
C PRO A 54 -3.05 1.26 -10.35
N ALA A 55 -3.79 0.63 -11.27
CA ALA A 55 -4.44 -0.66 -11.01
C ALA A 55 -3.40 -1.76 -10.75
N GLN A 56 -2.30 -1.75 -11.51
CA GLN A 56 -1.20 -2.69 -11.28
C GLN A 56 -0.42 -2.37 -10.01
N MET A 57 -0.27 -1.09 -9.65
CA MET A 57 0.39 -0.70 -8.40
C MET A 57 -0.40 -1.17 -7.16
N VAL A 58 -1.74 -1.20 -7.21
CA VAL A 58 -2.54 -1.81 -6.13
C VAL A 58 -2.09 -3.25 -5.89
N THR A 59 -2.02 -4.06 -6.95
CA THR A 59 -1.63 -5.47 -6.81
C THR A 59 -0.16 -5.66 -6.47
N GLN A 60 0.74 -5.06 -7.25
CA GLN A 60 2.18 -5.32 -7.19
C GLN A 60 2.91 -4.53 -6.09
N HIS A 61 2.27 -3.55 -5.45
CA HIS A 61 2.89 -2.77 -4.38
C HIS A 61 2.09 -2.84 -3.09
N LEU A 62 0.79 -2.48 -3.12
CA LEU A 62 0.00 -2.44 -1.89
C LEU A 62 -0.34 -3.86 -1.39
N LEU A 63 -1.01 -4.66 -2.22
CA LEU A 63 -1.44 -6.01 -1.85
C LEU A 63 -0.25 -6.96 -1.63
N ASP A 64 0.81 -6.85 -2.45
CA ASP A 64 2.05 -7.61 -2.24
C ASP A 64 2.71 -7.30 -0.88
N SER A 65 2.78 -6.01 -0.50
CA SER A 65 3.28 -5.61 0.83
C SER A 65 2.35 -6.08 1.95
N LEU A 66 1.03 -5.98 1.76
CA LEU A 66 0.03 -6.45 2.74
C LEU A 66 0.10 -7.97 2.94
N ALA A 67 0.40 -8.75 1.90
CA ALA A 67 0.53 -10.19 2.02
C ALA A 67 1.65 -10.62 2.99
N ALA A 68 2.64 -9.75 3.22
CA ALA A 68 3.74 -10.01 4.13
C ALA A 68 3.47 -9.61 5.59
N VAL A 69 2.35 -8.93 5.92
CA VAL A 69 2.14 -8.33 7.25
C VAL A 69 2.15 -9.35 8.39
N SER A 70 1.67 -10.57 8.15
CA SER A 70 1.65 -11.64 9.15
C SER A 70 3.04 -12.08 9.60
N ALA A 71 4.07 -11.87 8.77
CA ALA A 71 5.46 -12.14 9.15
C ALA A 71 5.98 -11.15 10.21
N PHE A 72 5.27 -10.04 10.43
CA PHE A 72 5.63 -9.00 11.40
C PHE A 72 4.75 -9.04 12.65
N ASP A 73 3.95 -10.08 12.86
CA ASP A 73 3.12 -10.20 14.06
C ASP A 73 3.99 -10.22 15.33
N GLY A 74 3.59 -9.43 16.33
CA GLY A 74 4.38 -9.19 17.55
C GLY A 74 5.69 -8.40 17.37
N ALA A 75 6.03 -7.96 16.16
CA ALA A 75 7.23 -7.16 15.92
C ALA A 75 7.06 -5.73 16.47
N ARG A 76 7.86 -5.36 17.47
CA ARG A 76 7.81 -4.01 18.08
C ARG A 76 8.55 -2.95 17.27
N ARG A 77 9.54 -3.35 16.47
CA ARG A 77 10.37 -2.46 15.65
C ARG A 77 10.71 -3.16 14.35
N VAL A 78 10.39 -2.51 13.24
CA VAL A 78 10.68 -2.99 11.88
C VAL A 78 11.56 -1.94 11.20
N LEU A 79 12.58 -2.41 10.47
CA LEU A 79 13.44 -1.58 9.64
C LEU A 79 13.25 -1.99 8.18
N ASP A 80 12.96 -1.01 7.33
CA ASP A 80 12.91 -1.17 5.88
C ASP A 80 14.20 -0.61 5.26
N VAL A 81 15.05 -1.48 4.72
CA VAL A 81 16.36 -1.12 4.17
C VAL A 81 16.25 -0.96 2.66
N GLY A 82 16.49 0.26 2.17
CA GLY A 82 16.43 0.57 0.74
C GLY A 82 15.04 0.95 0.22
N ALA A 83 14.15 1.39 1.10
CA ALA A 83 12.71 1.56 0.83
C ALA A 83 12.33 2.39 -0.41
N GLY A 84 13.21 3.25 -0.94
CA GLY A 84 12.97 4.01 -2.18
C GLY A 84 11.65 4.79 -2.14
N GLY A 85 10.65 4.35 -2.90
CA GLY A 85 9.27 4.88 -2.85
C GLY A 85 8.50 4.62 -1.54
N GLY A 86 9.14 4.06 -0.52
CA GLY A 86 8.55 3.73 0.78
C GLY A 86 7.93 2.33 0.86
N LEU A 87 8.28 1.41 -0.02
CA LEU A 87 7.74 0.04 -0.03
C LEU A 87 8.75 -0.97 0.54
N PRO A 88 8.31 -1.93 1.37
CA PRO A 88 6.95 -2.10 1.91
C PRO A 88 6.64 -1.22 3.14
N GLY A 89 7.61 -0.47 3.68
CA GLY A 89 7.54 0.15 5.00
C GLY A 89 6.34 1.09 5.24
N MET A 90 5.94 1.90 4.26
CA MET A 90 4.76 2.78 4.38
C MET A 90 3.46 1.99 4.47
N VAL A 91 3.33 0.91 3.69
CA VAL A 91 2.16 0.04 3.72
C VAL A 91 2.06 -0.65 5.07
N LEU A 92 3.19 -1.18 5.58
CA LEU A 92 3.26 -1.79 6.90
C LEU A 92 2.91 -0.79 8.01
N ALA A 93 3.39 0.46 7.93
CA ALA A 93 3.10 1.49 8.92
C ALA A 93 1.61 1.87 8.94
N ILE A 94 0.96 1.98 7.78
CA ILE A 94 -0.49 2.26 7.69
C ILE A 94 -1.31 1.08 8.23
N TRP A 95 -0.91 -0.15 7.90
CA TRP A 95 -1.55 -1.35 8.46
C TRP A 95 -1.39 -1.42 9.99
N ALA A 96 -0.18 -1.21 10.50
CA ALA A 96 0.13 -1.28 11.93
C ALA A 96 -0.43 -0.11 12.75
N ALA A 97 -0.89 0.97 12.12
CA ALA A 97 -1.42 2.15 12.83
C ALA A 97 -2.62 1.84 13.75
N GLN A 98 -3.28 0.69 13.54
CA GLN A 98 -4.33 0.18 14.43
C GLN A 98 -3.96 -1.11 15.19
N ALA A 99 -2.80 -1.70 14.89
CA ALA A 99 -2.20 -2.75 15.72
C ALA A 99 -1.61 -2.08 16.97
N GLN A 100 -2.46 -1.80 17.94
CA GLN A 100 -1.98 -1.41 19.28
C GLN A 100 -1.19 -2.60 19.86
N PRO A 101 0.02 -2.39 20.40
CA PRO A 101 0.69 -3.41 21.20
C PRO A 101 -0.10 -3.73 22.48
#